data_AF-A0A973BU77-F1
#
_entry.id   AF-A0A973BU77-F1
#
_cell.length_a   1.000
_cell.length_b   1.000
_cell.length_c   1.000
_cell.angle_alpha   90.00
_cell.angle_beta   90.00
_cell.angle_gamma   90.00
#
_symmetry.space_group_name_H-M   'P 1'
#
loop_
_entity.id
_entity.type
_entity.pdbx_description
1 polymer ?
#
loop_
_entity_poly.entity_id
_entity_poly.type
_entity_poly.pdbx_seq_one_letter_code
_entity_poly.pdbx_strand_id
1 'polypeptide(L)'
;MSELRLVFVLSPYQNAFFFEIAEALVGALAENSVEALISTEPGEHEVTHGDVFVLLPPHEYVALEGAAFVDDQRIAARTIGISAEQPHQGFFTSNAQVASRLAAVFDFSQLAVDAYRRMGIAAERLIFGHVPAWDRDRGGDRDVPVLYLGNQRGRRLSVLAGAADSLVRHDARLLVSDSGEPNRSTSPAFVAGDAKRDLLARTGIVVNIHQSDEPYFEWLRMIDAAHGGALLLSEPSVADAPFVSGEHYLTFADAQLGERLDELVGSRTAADVARRAHELVASMPLAENLEPLIARAGEIVIDRSPPTAIPARARSEPIGRTRVDPSPIGSWRPSLAGALRNRLRASDVIAPAGARWRVNRADVEARMHDVPAIAVGASGRGPDGAATLEGLWPWEPWRLEHGQHLGRTMLVTQSLRRAAQRWLAGEPWVESFPHVAVQTFAAAHGLNFAHWPAPVVDLAETPAEPEAQLRPDVAARVTAILRP
;
A
#
# COMPACT_ATOMS: atom_id res chain seq x y z
N MET A 1 -13.32 6.88 -41.88
CA MET A 1 -12.89 7.27 -40.53
C MET A 1 -11.96 6.16 -40.07
N SER A 2 -10.77 6.46 -39.54
CA SER A 2 -9.97 5.38 -38.93
C SER A 2 -10.78 4.77 -37.80
N GLU A 3 -10.83 3.44 -37.72
CA GLU A 3 -11.46 2.77 -36.58
C GLU A 3 -10.74 3.16 -35.30
N LEU A 4 -11.51 3.54 -34.27
CA LEU A 4 -11.00 3.88 -32.94
C LEU A 4 -10.29 2.66 -32.36
N ARG A 5 -9.09 2.85 -31.82
CA ARG A 5 -8.32 1.80 -31.17
C ARG A 5 -7.77 2.25 -29.83
N LEU A 6 -8.03 1.49 -28.76
CA LEU A 6 -7.47 1.75 -27.43
C LEU A 6 -6.23 0.89 -27.19
N VAL A 7 -5.12 1.53 -26.87
CA VAL A 7 -3.82 0.88 -26.61
C VAL A 7 -3.50 1.02 -25.13
N PHE A 8 -3.71 -0.04 -24.36
CA PHE A 8 -3.33 -0.10 -22.95
C PHE A 8 -1.83 -0.26 -22.83
N VAL A 9 -1.14 0.81 -22.44
CA VAL A 9 0.32 0.82 -22.30
C VAL A 9 0.66 0.50 -20.85
N LEU A 10 1.23 -0.68 -20.63
CA LEU A 10 1.59 -1.18 -19.31
C LEU A 10 3.08 -1.49 -19.25
N SER A 11 3.70 -1.29 -18.09
CA SER A 11 5.04 -1.86 -17.87
C SER A 11 4.92 -3.33 -17.49
N PRO A 12 5.80 -4.23 -18.01
CA PRO A 12 5.83 -5.64 -17.61
C PRO A 12 6.16 -5.83 -16.11
N TYR A 13 6.52 -4.75 -15.41
CA TYR A 13 6.86 -4.74 -13.99
C TYR A 13 5.77 -4.14 -13.10
N GLN A 14 4.62 -3.75 -13.66
CA GLN A 14 3.47 -3.30 -12.87
C GLN A 14 2.86 -4.41 -12.03
N ASN A 15 2.01 -4.02 -11.09
CA ASN A 15 1.23 -4.96 -10.32
C ASN A 15 0.36 -5.81 -11.25
N ALA A 16 0.40 -7.14 -11.09
CA ALA A 16 -0.34 -8.07 -11.95
C ALA A 16 -1.85 -7.82 -11.92
N PHE A 17 -2.36 -7.21 -10.85
CA PHE A 17 -3.74 -6.74 -10.78
C PHE A 17 -4.14 -5.77 -11.91
N PHE A 18 -3.23 -4.89 -12.36
CA PHE A 18 -3.55 -3.96 -13.45
C PHE A 18 -3.61 -4.64 -14.82
N PHE A 19 -2.88 -5.74 -15.00
CA PHE A 19 -3.05 -6.60 -16.17
C PHE A 19 -4.43 -7.25 -16.18
N GLU A 20 -4.91 -7.76 -15.05
CA GLU A 20 -6.26 -8.35 -14.97
C GLU A 20 -7.34 -7.33 -15.39
N ILE A 21 -7.24 -6.10 -14.89
CA ILE A 21 -8.19 -5.03 -15.24
C ILE A 21 -8.08 -4.68 -16.73
N ALA A 22 -6.86 -4.53 -17.27
CA ALA A 22 -6.68 -4.23 -18.69
C ALA A 22 -7.22 -5.35 -19.59
N GLU A 23 -7.00 -6.62 -19.23
CA GLU A 23 -7.56 -7.78 -19.94
C GLU A 23 -9.10 -7.76 -19.94
N ALA A 24 -9.70 -7.45 -18.78
CA ALA A 24 -11.15 -7.32 -18.68
C ALA A 24 -11.71 -6.17 -19.53
N LEU A 25 -11.04 -5.01 -19.53
CA LEU A 25 -11.42 -3.86 -20.34
C LEU A 25 -11.27 -4.15 -21.84
N VAL A 26 -10.18 -4.80 -22.26
CA VAL A 26 -9.97 -5.21 -23.66
C VAL A 26 -11.08 -6.18 -24.11
N GLY A 27 -11.41 -7.18 -23.30
CA GLY A 27 -12.51 -8.10 -23.60
C GLY A 27 -13.86 -7.38 -23.76
N ALA A 28 -14.17 -6.48 -22.84
CA ALA A 28 -15.41 -5.70 -22.86
C ALA A 28 -15.48 -4.67 -24.01
N LEU A 29 -14.35 -4.11 -24.46
CA LEU A 29 -14.28 -3.23 -25.63
C LEU A 29 -14.55 -4.00 -26.93
N ALA A 30 -14.08 -5.25 -27.02
CA ALA A 30 -14.34 -6.10 -28.18
C ALA A 30 -15.84 -6.38 -28.36
N GLU A 31 -16.60 -6.53 -27.27
CA GLU A 31 -18.08 -6.66 -27.32
C GLU A 31 -18.76 -5.41 -27.89
N ASN A 32 -18.12 -4.24 -27.76
CA ASN A 32 -18.56 -2.97 -28.34
C ASN A 32 -18.00 -2.72 -29.76
N SER A 33 -17.37 -3.72 -30.39
CA SER A 33 -16.70 -3.57 -31.69
C SER A 33 -15.61 -2.48 -31.71
N VAL A 34 -14.99 -2.19 -30.57
CA VAL A 34 -13.85 -1.28 -30.46
C VAL A 34 -12.57 -2.10 -30.37
N GLU A 35 -11.62 -1.85 -31.28
CA GLU A 35 -10.32 -2.53 -31.24
C GLU A 35 -9.56 -2.09 -29.98
N ALA A 36 -9.03 -3.06 -29.23
CA ALA A 36 -8.22 -2.77 -28.06
C ALA A 36 -7.11 -3.82 -27.89
N LEU A 37 -5.96 -3.39 -27.39
CA LEU A 37 -4.83 -4.27 -27.11
C LEU A 37 -4.00 -3.77 -25.93
N ILE A 38 -3.22 -4.67 -25.35
CA ILE A 38 -2.22 -4.35 -24.33
C ILE A 38 -0.84 -4.32 -25.00
N SER A 39 -0.08 -3.25 -24.79
CA SER A 39 1.31 -3.14 -25.21
C SER A 39 2.22 -2.98 -24.00
N THR A 40 3.17 -3.90 -23.86
CA THR A 40 4.29 -3.82 -22.90
C THR A 40 5.59 -3.35 -23.53
N GLU A 41 5.59 -3.18 -24.86
CA GLU A 41 6.73 -2.73 -25.66
C GLU A 41 6.27 -1.53 -26.51
N PRO A 42 5.96 -0.37 -25.88
CA PRO A 42 5.36 0.77 -26.58
C PRO A 42 6.21 1.26 -27.75
N GLY A 43 7.54 1.15 -27.68
CA GLY A 43 8.43 1.55 -28.78
C GLY A 43 8.31 0.72 -30.07
N GLU A 44 7.69 -0.46 -29.99
CA GLU A 44 7.46 -1.35 -31.15
C GLU A 44 6.06 -1.18 -31.75
N HIS A 45 5.18 -0.40 -31.11
CA HIS A 45 3.81 -0.21 -31.55
C HIS A 45 3.72 0.78 -32.71
N GLU A 46 3.15 0.33 -33.83
CA GLU A 46 2.86 1.17 -34.98
C GLU A 46 1.66 2.09 -34.70
N VAL A 47 1.93 3.39 -34.53
CA VAL A 47 0.90 4.38 -34.23
C VAL A 47 0.03 4.64 -35.45
N THR A 48 -1.27 4.50 -35.29
CA THR A 48 -2.26 4.88 -36.31
C THR A 48 -3.06 6.11 -35.88
N HIS A 49 -3.80 6.69 -36.83
CA HIS A 49 -4.70 7.80 -36.53
C HIS A 49 -5.79 7.44 -35.50
N GLY A 50 -6.22 6.17 -35.44
CA GLY A 50 -7.24 5.70 -34.51
C GLY A 50 -6.79 5.54 -33.06
N ASP A 51 -5.48 5.63 -32.79
CA ASP A 51 -4.92 5.21 -31.50
C ASP A 51 -5.17 6.22 -30.37
N VAL A 52 -5.78 5.76 -29.29
CA VAL A 52 -5.85 6.43 -27.99
C VAL A 52 -5.12 5.56 -26.97
N PHE A 53 -4.17 6.15 -26.25
CA PHE A 53 -3.38 5.40 -25.27
C PHE A 53 -4.09 5.39 -23.92
N VAL A 54 -3.90 4.33 -23.15
CA VAL A 54 -4.46 4.20 -21.80
C VAL A 54 -3.35 3.81 -20.83
N LEU A 55 -3.19 4.57 -19.74
CA LEU A 55 -2.30 4.23 -18.63
C LEU A 55 -3.12 3.78 -17.41
N LEU A 56 -2.70 2.68 -16.77
CA LEU A 56 -3.43 2.05 -15.66
C LEU A 56 -2.47 1.46 -14.60
N PRO A 57 -2.30 2.10 -13.43
CA PRO A 57 -2.54 3.50 -13.15
C PRO A 57 -1.38 4.37 -13.68
N PRO A 58 -1.63 5.64 -14.04
CA PRO A 58 -0.60 6.50 -14.63
C PRO A 58 0.70 6.63 -13.82
N HIS A 59 0.61 6.76 -12.50
CA HIS A 59 1.78 6.97 -11.66
C HIS A 59 2.70 5.76 -11.60
N GLU A 60 2.16 4.53 -11.62
CA GLU A 60 2.96 3.33 -11.52
C GLU A 60 3.74 3.11 -12.81
N TYR A 61 3.11 3.35 -13.97
CA TYR A 61 3.80 3.36 -15.25
C TYR A 61 4.95 4.37 -15.26
N VAL A 62 4.71 5.62 -14.81
CA VAL A 62 5.76 6.66 -14.78
C VAL A 62 6.87 6.34 -13.77
N ALA A 63 6.54 5.74 -12.61
CA ALA A 63 7.53 5.32 -11.63
C ALA A 63 8.44 4.20 -12.17
N LEU A 64 7.89 3.32 -13.01
CA LEU A 64 8.61 2.22 -13.63
C LEU A 64 9.36 2.67 -14.88
N GLU A 65 8.70 3.29 -15.86
CA GLU A 65 9.29 3.57 -17.17
C GLU A 65 9.80 5.01 -17.33
N GLY A 66 9.67 5.84 -16.30
CA GLY A 66 10.02 7.26 -16.36
C GLY A 66 8.95 8.11 -17.05
N ALA A 67 9.19 9.42 -17.08
CA ALA A 67 8.20 10.40 -17.53
C ALA A 67 8.18 10.62 -19.05
N ALA A 68 9.10 10.01 -19.82
CA ALA A 68 9.25 10.28 -21.25
C ALA A 68 7.94 10.14 -22.05
N PHE A 69 7.10 9.15 -21.70
CA PHE A 69 5.80 8.93 -22.33
C PHE A 69 4.82 10.09 -22.12
N VAL A 70 4.79 10.66 -20.91
CA VAL A 70 3.84 11.72 -20.53
C VAL A 70 4.44 13.14 -20.64
N ASP A 71 5.74 13.25 -20.89
CA ASP A 71 6.43 14.52 -21.20
C ASP A 71 6.24 14.92 -22.68
N ASP A 72 5.99 13.97 -23.57
CA ASP A 72 5.56 14.27 -24.94
C ASP A 72 4.09 14.72 -24.94
N GLN A 73 3.87 16.00 -25.25
CA GLN A 73 2.55 16.61 -25.25
C GLN A 73 1.58 15.98 -26.25
N ARG A 74 2.05 15.45 -27.38
CA ARG A 74 1.17 14.80 -28.38
C ARG A 74 0.68 13.45 -27.88
N ILE A 75 1.56 12.70 -27.21
CA ILE A 75 1.20 11.43 -26.58
C ILE A 75 0.26 11.70 -25.40
N ALA A 76 0.61 12.60 -24.49
CA ALA A 76 -0.20 12.93 -23.33
C ALA A 76 -1.59 13.45 -23.71
N ALA A 77 -1.70 14.31 -24.73
CA ALA A 77 -2.97 14.79 -25.26
C ALA A 77 -3.83 13.70 -25.94
N ARG A 78 -3.27 12.51 -26.18
CA ARG A 78 -3.97 11.30 -26.67
C ARG A 78 -4.05 10.18 -25.64
N THR A 79 -3.72 10.47 -24.39
CA THR A 79 -3.68 9.46 -23.34
C THR A 79 -4.81 9.66 -22.34
N ILE A 80 -5.49 8.58 -22.01
CA ILE A 80 -6.46 8.49 -20.91
C ILE A 80 -5.77 7.82 -19.73
N GLY A 81 -5.93 8.37 -18.53
CA GLY A 81 -5.54 7.69 -17.30
C GLY A 81 -6.72 6.94 -16.70
N ILE A 82 -6.53 5.69 -16.27
CA ILE A 82 -7.51 4.98 -15.42
C ILE A 82 -6.84 4.74 -14.06
N SER A 83 -7.49 5.18 -12.99
CA SER A 83 -6.97 5.13 -11.62
C SER A 83 -7.84 4.25 -10.72
N ALA A 84 -7.21 3.68 -9.68
CA ALA A 84 -7.86 2.95 -8.59
C ALA A 84 -7.32 3.39 -7.22
N GLU A 85 -6.70 4.58 -7.16
CA GLU A 85 -5.99 5.06 -5.98
C GLU A 85 -6.89 5.86 -5.04
N GLN A 86 -6.64 5.75 -3.73
CA GLN A 86 -7.44 6.42 -2.72
C GLN A 86 -6.94 7.88 -2.52
N PRO A 87 -7.82 8.90 -2.51
CA PRO A 87 -7.43 10.33 -2.49
C PRO A 87 -6.41 10.77 -1.43
N HIS A 88 -6.38 10.10 -0.29
CA HIS A 88 -5.53 10.44 0.85
C HIS A 88 -4.15 9.74 0.80
N GLN A 89 -3.91 8.86 -0.17
CA GLN A 89 -2.65 8.12 -0.29
C GLN A 89 -1.65 8.87 -1.18
N GLY A 90 -0.36 8.63 -0.93
CA GLY A 90 0.72 9.23 -1.71
C GLY A 90 0.60 8.91 -3.21
N PHE A 91 0.16 7.70 -3.55
CA PHE A 91 -0.05 7.27 -4.93
C PHE A 91 -1.11 8.09 -5.68
N PHE A 92 -2.17 8.54 -5.00
CA PHE A 92 -3.15 9.43 -5.62
C PHE A 92 -2.54 10.78 -5.97
N THR A 93 -1.70 11.35 -5.09
CA THR A 93 -0.97 12.59 -5.39
C THR A 93 -0.04 12.42 -6.58
N SER A 94 0.69 11.31 -6.66
CA SER A 94 1.53 10.99 -7.82
C SER A 94 0.70 10.80 -9.09
N ASN A 95 -0.47 10.15 -9.00
CA ASN A 95 -1.40 10.01 -10.10
C ASN A 95 -1.89 11.38 -10.57
N ALA A 96 -2.32 12.26 -9.67
CA ALA A 96 -2.80 13.60 -9.99
C ALA A 96 -1.77 14.44 -10.75
N GLN A 97 -0.48 14.32 -10.39
CA GLN A 97 0.62 14.98 -11.11
C GLN A 97 0.69 14.52 -12.58
N VAL A 98 0.62 13.22 -12.83
CA VAL A 98 0.64 12.67 -14.20
C VAL A 98 -0.66 13.00 -14.93
N ALA A 99 -1.79 12.74 -14.29
CA ALA A 99 -3.15 12.96 -14.77
C ALA A 99 -3.42 14.40 -15.23
N SER A 100 -2.81 15.40 -14.59
CA SER A 100 -2.93 16.81 -14.99
C SER A 100 -2.47 17.12 -16.41
N ARG A 101 -1.71 16.21 -17.04
CA ARG A 101 -1.19 16.33 -18.41
C ARG A 101 -1.95 15.49 -19.43
N LEU A 102 -2.77 14.55 -18.95
CA LEU A 102 -3.48 13.59 -19.80
C LEU A 102 -4.74 14.23 -20.39
N ALA A 103 -5.28 13.61 -21.45
CA ALA A 103 -6.48 14.08 -22.11
C ALA A 103 -7.73 13.95 -21.24
N ALA A 104 -7.81 12.87 -20.47
CA ALA A 104 -8.89 12.58 -19.54
C ALA A 104 -8.45 11.58 -18.47
N VAL A 105 -9.21 11.52 -17.38
CA VAL A 105 -9.01 10.54 -16.30
C VAL A 105 -10.32 9.82 -16.00
N PHE A 106 -10.24 8.52 -15.80
CA PHE A 106 -11.29 7.73 -15.21
C PHE A 106 -10.84 7.17 -13.86
N ASP A 107 -11.76 7.04 -12.92
CA ASP A 107 -11.54 6.30 -11.68
C ASP A 107 -12.78 5.48 -11.33
N PHE A 108 -12.58 4.35 -10.65
CA PHE A 108 -13.68 3.50 -10.19
C PHE A 108 -14.45 4.12 -9.01
N SER A 109 -13.81 5.01 -8.26
CA SER A 109 -14.36 5.64 -7.06
C SER A 109 -14.86 7.07 -7.34
N GLN A 110 -16.12 7.34 -6.97
CA GLN A 110 -16.65 8.71 -7.04
C GLN A 110 -15.86 9.68 -6.15
N LEU A 111 -15.34 9.22 -4.99
CA LEU A 111 -14.50 10.05 -4.11
C LEU A 111 -13.22 10.50 -4.81
N ALA A 112 -12.61 9.61 -5.59
CA ALA A 112 -11.41 9.90 -6.36
C ALA A 112 -11.71 10.85 -7.52
N VAL A 113 -12.80 10.62 -8.25
CA VAL A 113 -13.28 11.55 -9.29
C VAL A 113 -13.50 12.95 -8.73
N ASP A 114 -14.16 13.09 -7.58
CA ASP A 114 -14.40 14.38 -6.96
C ASP A 114 -13.10 15.04 -6.49
N ALA A 115 -12.12 14.24 -6.02
CA ALA A 115 -10.80 14.73 -5.65
C ALA A 115 -10.01 15.27 -6.86
N TYR A 116 -10.01 14.56 -8.00
CA TYR A 116 -9.41 15.05 -9.25
C TYR A 116 -10.09 16.35 -9.72
N ARG A 117 -11.43 16.39 -9.70
CA ARG A 117 -12.19 17.59 -10.11
C ARG A 117 -11.88 18.80 -9.25
N ARG A 118 -11.72 18.63 -7.93
CA ARG A 118 -11.27 19.70 -7.03
C ARG A 118 -9.87 20.24 -7.36
N MET A 119 -9.04 19.43 -8.01
CA MET A 119 -7.71 19.82 -8.51
C MET A 119 -7.76 20.41 -9.93
N GLY A 120 -8.94 20.57 -10.53
CA GLY A 120 -9.10 21.05 -11.90
C GLY A 120 -8.80 20.00 -12.98
N ILE A 121 -8.72 18.72 -12.60
CA ILE A 121 -8.45 17.61 -13.52
C ILE A 121 -9.79 17.06 -14.03
N ALA A 122 -9.91 16.93 -15.36
CA ALA A 122 -11.09 16.35 -15.99
C ALA A 122 -11.14 14.84 -15.68
N ALA A 123 -12.03 14.48 -14.74
CA ALA A 123 -12.21 13.11 -14.30
C ALA A 123 -13.67 12.66 -14.40
N GLU A 124 -13.87 11.40 -14.77
CA GLU A 124 -15.17 10.74 -14.88
C GLU A 124 -15.15 9.40 -14.15
N ARG A 125 -16.33 8.94 -13.70
CA ARG A 125 -16.43 7.66 -13.00
C ARG A 125 -16.56 6.54 -14.03
N LEU A 126 -15.75 5.50 -13.91
CA LEU A 126 -15.90 4.26 -14.67
C LEU A 126 -16.52 3.20 -13.77
N ILE A 127 -17.71 2.71 -14.12
CA ILE A 127 -18.36 1.63 -13.37
C ILE A 127 -17.77 0.31 -13.85
N PHE A 128 -16.92 -0.31 -13.03
CA PHE A 128 -16.35 -1.62 -13.34
C PHE A 128 -17.36 -2.71 -12.97
N GLY A 129 -18.00 -3.29 -13.99
CA GLY A 129 -19.13 -4.22 -13.85
C GLY A 129 -18.76 -5.70 -13.89
N HIS A 130 -19.72 -6.53 -14.32
CA HIS A 130 -19.54 -7.98 -14.53
C HIS A 130 -18.61 -8.28 -15.70
N VAL A 131 -17.70 -9.22 -15.48
CA VAL A 131 -16.74 -9.73 -16.45
C VAL A 131 -17.00 -11.23 -16.55
N PRO A 132 -17.59 -11.74 -17.66
CA PRO A 132 -17.93 -13.15 -17.79
C PRO A 132 -16.73 -14.09 -17.56
N ALA A 133 -15.54 -13.67 -17.99
CA ALA A 133 -14.30 -14.43 -17.77
C ALA A 133 -13.87 -14.52 -16.30
N TRP A 134 -14.39 -13.66 -15.41
CA TRP A 134 -14.09 -13.68 -13.98
C TRP A 134 -15.14 -14.44 -13.16
N ASP A 135 -16.35 -14.62 -13.69
CA ASP A 135 -17.42 -15.29 -12.98
C ASP A 135 -17.07 -16.75 -12.70
N ARG A 136 -17.05 -17.11 -11.42
CA ARG A 136 -16.78 -18.45 -10.94
C ARG A 136 -17.80 -18.88 -9.89
N ASP A 137 -18.90 -18.14 -9.72
CA ASP A 137 -19.93 -18.58 -8.79
C ASP A 137 -20.64 -19.81 -9.37
N ARG A 138 -20.32 -20.98 -8.82
CA ARG A 138 -20.89 -22.27 -9.23
C ARG A 138 -21.97 -22.76 -8.27
N GLY A 139 -22.23 -22.00 -7.20
CA GLY A 139 -22.90 -22.53 -6.02
C GLY A 139 -22.13 -23.70 -5.38
N GLY A 140 -22.54 -24.10 -4.18
CA GLY A 140 -21.97 -25.25 -3.49
C GLY A 140 -21.17 -24.91 -2.23
N ASP A 141 -20.45 -25.91 -1.72
CA ASP A 141 -19.74 -25.83 -0.45
C ASP A 141 -18.48 -24.98 -0.57
N ARG A 142 -18.23 -24.12 0.42
CA ARG A 142 -17.11 -23.16 0.43
C ARG A 142 -16.08 -23.62 1.46
N ASP A 143 -14.98 -24.22 0.97
CA ASP A 143 -13.93 -24.80 1.82
C ASP A 143 -12.89 -23.79 2.31
N VAL A 144 -13.01 -22.51 1.93
CA VAL A 144 -12.26 -21.39 2.51
C VAL A 144 -13.25 -20.49 3.26
N PRO A 145 -13.46 -20.66 4.58
CA PRO A 145 -14.52 -19.95 5.28
C PRO A 145 -14.31 -18.43 5.28
N VAL A 146 -13.07 -18.00 5.51
CA VAL A 146 -12.67 -16.60 5.60
C VAL A 146 -11.38 -16.37 4.82
N LEU A 147 -11.37 -15.34 3.98
CA LEU A 147 -10.21 -14.91 3.21
C LEU A 147 -9.90 -13.44 3.47
N TYR A 148 -8.63 -13.13 3.69
CA TYR A 148 -8.09 -11.78 3.63
C TYR A 148 -7.09 -11.66 2.48
N LEU A 149 -7.30 -10.68 1.60
CA LEU A 149 -6.37 -10.30 0.52
C LEU A 149 -6.02 -8.83 0.67
N GLY A 150 -4.77 -8.51 1.03
CA GLY A 150 -4.37 -7.11 1.16
C GLY A 150 -2.90 -6.92 1.46
N ASN A 151 -2.42 -5.69 1.30
CA ASN A 151 -1.04 -5.35 1.62
C ASN A 151 -0.78 -5.25 3.14
N GLN A 152 0.48 -5.45 3.52
CA GLN A 152 0.93 -5.23 4.89
C GLN A 152 0.88 -3.75 5.24
N ARG A 153 -0.07 -3.39 6.11
CA ARG A 153 -0.15 -2.06 6.74
C ARG A 153 -0.41 -2.22 8.22
N GLY A 154 0.22 -1.37 9.04
CA GLY A 154 0.09 -1.45 10.50
C GLY A 154 -1.37 -1.48 10.99
N ARG A 155 -2.25 -0.65 10.38
CA ARG A 155 -3.69 -0.64 10.69
C ARG A 155 -4.35 -1.99 10.37
N ARG A 156 -4.17 -2.49 9.15
CA ARG A 156 -4.70 -3.80 8.69
C ARG A 156 -4.25 -4.93 9.61
N LEU A 157 -2.96 -4.99 9.92
CA LEU A 157 -2.40 -5.99 10.82
C LEU A 157 -2.94 -5.86 12.26
N SER A 158 -3.19 -4.64 12.74
CA SER A 158 -3.78 -4.42 14.07
C SER A 158 -5.21 -4.94 14.16
N VAL A 159 -6.04 -4.70 13.13
CA VAL A 159 -7.43 -5.19 13.08
C VAL A 159 -7.44 -6.73 13.00
N LEU A 160 -6.59 -7.31 12.13
CA LEU A 160 -6.44 -8.77 12.05
C LEU A 160 -5.98 -9.38 13.39
N ALA A 161 -5.00 -8.76 14.05
CA ALA A 161 -4.51 -9.22 15.35
C ALA A 161 -5.58 -9.15 16.44
N GLY A 162 -6.45 -8.12 16.41
CA GLY A 162 -7.59 -8.01 17.30
C GLY A 162 -8.64 -9.11 17.11
N ALA A 163 -8.71 -9.70 15.92
CA ALA A 163 -9.63 -10.79 15.58
C ALA A 163 -8.96 -12.17 15.53
N ALA A 164 -7.72 -12.30 16.03
CA ALA A 164 -6.90 -13.50 15.84
C ALA A 164 -7.58 -14.79 16.29
N ASP A 165 -8.26 -14.79 17.45
CA ASP A 165 -8.93 -15.97 17.98
C ASP A 165 -10.05 -16.48 17.05
N SER A 166 -10.87 -15.57 16.50
CA SER A 166 -11.93 -15.92 15.55
C SER A 166 -11.35 -16.31 14.19
N LEU A 167 -10.30 -15.63 13.72
CA LEU A 167 -9.61 -15.99 12.47
C LEU A 167 -9.03 -17.41 12.53
N VAL A 168 -8.39 -17.79 13.64
CA VAL A 168 -7.88 -19.16 13.84
C VAL A 168 -9.02 -20.17 13.94
N ARG A 169 -10.09 -19.83 14.68
CA ARG A 169 -11.26 -20.70 14.86
C ARG A 169 -11.93 -21.07 13.54
N HIS A 170 -12.00 -20.12 12.61
CA HIS A 170 -12.65 -20.29 11.30
C HIS A 170 -11.69 -20.66 10.17
N ASP A 171 -10.47 -21.13 10.50
CA ASP A 171 -9.44 -21.51 9.52
C ASP A 171 -9.22 -20.44 8.44
N ALA A 172 -9.11 -19.18 8.88
CA ALA A 172 -9.01 -18.05 7.98
C ALA A 172 -7.71 -18.10 7.17
N ARG A 173 -7.82 -17.91 5.86
CA ARG A 173 -6.68 -17.78 4.97
C ARG A 173 -6.27 -16.31 4.85
N LEU A 174 -5.04 -15.99 5.24
CA LEU A 174 -4.49 -14.64 5.17
C LEU A 174 -3.42 -14.55 4.07
N LEU A 175 -3.68 -13.80 3.01
CA LEU A 175 -2.70 -13.44 1.98
C LEU A 175 -2.33 -11.97 2.15
N VAL A 176 -1.24 -11.76 2.89
CA VAL A 176 -0.72 -10.43 3.23
C VAL A 176 0.46 -10.10 2.32
N SER A 177 0.23 -9.28 1.30
CA SER A 177 1.24 -8.95 0.30
C SER A 177 2.16 -7.83 0.77
N ASP A 178 3.37 -7.76 0.22
CA ASP A 178 4.25 -6.62 0.43
C ASP A 178 3.78 -5.42 -0.42
N SER A 179 3.88 -4.19 0.09
CA SER A 179 3.64 -2.96 -0.67
C SER A 179 4.90 -2.18 -1.00
N GLY A 180 6.10 -2.71 -0.67
CA GLY A 180 7.37 -2.06 -1.00
C GLY A 180 7.63 -1.98 -2.50
N GLU A 181 7.08 -2.91 -3.28
CA GLU A 181 7.23 -3.02 -4.73
C GLU A 181 5.95 -3.55 -5.39
N PRO A 182 5.78 -3.38 -6.72
CA PRO A 182 4.66 -3.97 -7.44
C PRO A 182 4.57 -5.49 -7.23
N ASN A 183 3.35 -5.98 -6.93
CA ASN A 183 3.12 -7.41 -6.78
C ASN A 183 2.89 -8.08 -8.14
N ARG A 184 3.85 -8.91 -8.55
CA ARG A 184 3.74 -9.70 -9.77
C ARG A 184 2.96 -10.99 -9.49
N SER A 185 2.50 -11.67 -10.53
CA SER A 185 1.80 -12.96 -10.39
C SER A 185 2.63 -14.04 -9.69
N THR A 186 3.96 -13.90 -9.69
CA THR A 186 4.91 -14.77 -9.01
C THR A 186 5.33 -14.27 -7.62
N SER A 187 4.77 -13.16 -7.14
CA SER A 187 5.13 -12.60 -5.83
C SER A 187 4.67 -13.53 -4.70
N PRO A 188 5.52 -13.79 -3.69
CA PRO A 188 5.10 -14.47 -2.46
C PRO A 188 3.91 -13.76 -1.80
N ALA A 189 3.00 -14.54 -1.22
CA ALA A 189 1.80 -14.04 -0.54
C ALA A 189 0.90 -13.13 -1.39
N PHE A 190 0.96 -13.30 -2.72
CA PHE A 190 0.08 -12.65 -3.68
C PHE A 190 -0.53 -13.69 -4.61
N VAL A 191 -1.77 -13.48 -5.04
CA VAL A 191 -2.49 -14.37 -5.95
C VAL A 191 -3.20 -13.53 -7.01
N ALA A 192 -3.09 -13.95 -8.27
CA ALA A 192 -3.67 -13.28 -9.42
C ALA A 192 -4.17 -14.32 -10.43
N GLY A 193 -4.84 -13.83 -11.47
CA GLY A 193 -5.41 -14.61 -12.57
C GLY A 193 -6.42 -15.64 -12.09
N ASP A 194 -6.44 -16.79 -12.76
CA ASP A 194 -7.38 -17.87 -12.44
C ASP A 194 -7.19 -18.43 -11.03
N ALA A 195 -5.96 -18.44 -10.50
CA ALA A 195 -5.72 -18.86 -9.12
C ALA A 195 -6.44 -17.96 -8.10
N LYS A 196 -6.53 -16.65 -8.37
CA LYS A 196 -7.29 -15.71 -7.52
C LYS A 196 -8.79 -15.99 -7.64
N ARG A 197 -9.28 -16.16 -8.87
CA ARG A 197 -10.70 -16.42 -9.17
C ARG A 197 -11.18 -17.74 -8.56
N ASP A 198 -10.40 -18.81 -8.68
CA ASP A 198 -10.69 -20.11 -8.09
C ASP A 198 -10.66 -20.07 -6.55
N LEU A 199 -9.77 -19.26 -5.96
CA LEU A 199 -9.74 -19.04 -4.52
C LEU A 199 -10.99 -18.29 -4.05
N LEU A 200 -11.39 -17.22 -4.74
CA LEU A 200 -12.60 -16.46 -4.42
C LEU A 200 -13.85 -17.32 -4.56
N ALA A 201 -13.93 -18.18 -5.58
CA ALA A 201 -15.02 -19.13 -5.77
C ALA A 201 -15.14 -20.20 -4.67
N ARG A 202 -14.09 -20.39 -3.88
CA ARG A 202 -14.08 -21.31 -2.73
C ARG A 202 -14.34 -20.60 -1.41
N THR A 203 -14.39 -19.26 -1.44
CA THR A 203 -14.41 -18.42 -0.26
C THR A 203 -15.84 -18.14 0.20
N GLY A 204 -16.11 -18.28 1.50
CA GLY A 204 -17.37 -17.86 2.11
C GLY A 204 -17.42 -16.35 2.33
N ILE A 205 -16.43 -15.80 3.03
CA ILE A 205 -16.34 -14.38 3.39
C ILE A 205 -14.98 -13.80 2.97
N VAL A 206 -14.99 -12.71 2.22
CA VAL A 206 -13.82 -11.87 1.94
C VAL A 206 -13.81 -10.70 2.93
N VAL A 207 -12.78 -10.60 3.76
CA VAL A 207 -12.61 -9.50 4.72
C VAL A 207 -11.89 -8.33 4.04
N ASN A 208 -12.52 -7.16 4.08
CA ASN A 208 -11.97 -5.91 3.57
C ASN A 208 -11.68 -4.94 4.73
N ILE A 209 -10.40 -4.70 4.97
CA ILE A 209 -9.91 -3.71 5.95
C ILE A 209 -9.27 -2.56 5.16
N HIS A 210 -9.73 -1.34 5.38
CA HIS A 210 -9.23 -0.15 4.72
C HIS A 210 -7.75 0.12 5.07
N GLN A 211 -7.05 0.76 4.14
CA GLN A 211 -5.63 1.12 4.33
C GLN A 211 -5.45 2.25 5.37
N SER A 212 -6.47 3.09 5.56
CA SER A 212 -6.50 4.21 6.49
C SER A 212 -7.89 4.32 7.14
N ASP A 213 -8.11 5.38 7.93
CA ASP A 213 -9.40 5.66 8.56
C ASP A 213 -10.43 6.29 7.60
N GLU A 214 -10.04 6.58 6.35
CA GLU A 214 -10.96 7.10 5.35
C GLU A 214 -11.96 6.01 4.93
N PRO A 215 -13.26 6.32 4.81
CA PRO A 215 -14.28 5.35 4.44
C PRO A 215 -14.30 5.04 2.93
N TYR A 216 -13.15 4.68 2.35
CA TYR A 216 -13.01 4.38 0.93
C TYR A 216 -13.62 3.01 0.58
N PHE A 217 -14.60 3.01 -0.32
CA PHE A 217 -15.14 1.76 -0.85
C PHE A 217 -14.20 1.14 -1.88
N GLU A 218 -13.59 0.00 -1.55
CA GLU A 218 -12.71 -0.74 -2.47
C GLU A 218 -13.52 -1.47 -3.55
N TRP A 219 -14.00 -0.71 -4.54
CA TRP A 219 -14.89 -1.16 -5.62
C TRP A 219 -14.44 -2.47 -6.25
N LEU A 220 -13.17 -2.57 -6.65
CA LEU A 220 -12.65 -3.76 -7.32
C LEU A 220 -12.62 -4.99 -6.41
N ARG A 221 -12.50 -4.81 -5.09
CA ARG A 221 -12.62 -5.93 -4.13
C ARG A 221 -14.06 -6.40 -3.99
N MET A 222 -15.03 -5.48 -4.06
CA MET A 222 -16.45 -5.85 -4.13
C MET A 222 -16.75 -6.67 -5.38
N ILE A 223 -16.21 -6.24 -6.54
CA ILE A 223 -16.37 -6.96 -7.80
C ILE A 223 -15.72 -8.34 -7.74
N ASP A 224 -14.49 -8.46 -7.23
CA ASP A 224 -13.81 -9.75 -7.05
C ASP A 224 -14.64 -10.70 -6.15
N ALA A 225 -15.13 -10.22 -5.01
CA ALA A 225 -15.93 -11.03 -4.08
C ALA A 225 -17.25 -11.49 -4.72
N ALA A 226 -17.96 -10.60 -5.40
CA ALA A 226 -19.21 -10.91 -6.07
C ALA A 226 -19.04 -11.96 -7.19
N HIS A 227 -18.00 -11.85 -8.03
CA HIS A 227 -17.71 -12.87 -9.06
C HIS A 227 -17.40 -14.27 -8.49
N GLY A 228 -16.87 -14.32 -7.26
CA GLY A 228 -16.68 -15.58 -6.53
C GLY A 228 -17.94 -16.09 -5.82
N GLY A 229 -19.00 -15.29 -5.74
CA GLY A 229 -20.17 -15.55 -4.92
C GLY A 229 -19.87 -15.53 -3.41
N ALA A 230 -18.86 -14.75 -3.01
CA ALA A 230 -18.44 -14.60 -1.62
C ALA A 230 -19.04 -13.33 -1.00
N LEU A 231 -19.34 -13.37 0.31
CA LEU A 231 -19.73 -12.18 1.05
C LEU A 231 -18.52 -11.24 1.18
N LEU A 232 -18.66 -9.97 0.81
CA LEU A 232 -17.74 -8.95 1.26
C LEU A 232 -18.14 -8.47 2.68
N LEU A 233 -17.24 -8.66 3.64
CA LEU A 233 -17.34 -8.09 4.99
C LEU A 233 -16.33 -6.93 5.09
N SER A 234 -16.81 -5.69 5.10
CA SER A 234 -15.98 -4.49 5.00
C SER A 234 -16.10 -3.56 6.21
N GLU A 235 -15.12 -2.71 6.44
CA GLU A 235 -15.35 -1.52 7.27
C GLU A 235 -16.38 -0.59 6.61
N PRO A 236 -17.02 0.33 7.36
CA PRO A 236 -18.00 1.25 6.79
C PRO A 236 -17.36 2.12 5.71
N SER A 237 -17.92 2.06 4.51
CA SER A 237 -17.48 2.84 3.36
C SER A 237 -18.55 3.83 2.90
N VAL A 238 -18.16 4.81 2.10
CA VAL A 238 -19.07 5.74 1.43
C VAL A 238 -18.84 5.70 -0.08
N ALA A 239 -19.78 6.29 -0.83
CA ALA A 239 -19.77 6.33 -2.30
C ALA A 239 -19.73 4.92 -2.94
N ASP A 240 -20.47 4.01 -2.32
CA ASP A 240 -20.64 2.59 -2.64
C ASP A 240 -21.72 2.32 -3.69
N ALA A 241 -22.59 3.30 -4.00
CA ALA A 241 -23.65 3.15 -4.98
C ALA A 241 -23.15 2.59 -6.34
N PRO A 242 -23.84 1.59 -6.92
CA PRO A 242 -25.18 1.11 -6.58
C PRO A 242 -25.22 0.03 -5.48
N PHE A 243 -24.06 -0.36 -4.92
CA PHE A 243 -24.05 -1.27 -3.77
C PHE A 243 -24.69 -0.60 -2.55
N VAL A 244 -25.24 -1.43 -1.68
CA VAL A 244 -25.98 -1.00 -0.49
C VAL A 244 -25.52 -1.86 0.69
N SER A 245 -24.97 -1.20 1.71
CA SER A 245 -24.60 -1.83 2.98
C SER A 245 -25.81 -2.52 3.62
N GLY A 246 -25.63 -3.77 4.07
CA GLY A 246 -26.70 -4.63 4.60
C GLY A 246 -27.43 -5.46 3.55
N GLU A 247 -27.30 -5.13 2.26
CA GLU A 247 -27.97 -5.84 1.16
C GLU A 247 -26.99 -6.56 0.24
N HIS A 248 -25.92 -5.88 -0.16
CA HIS A 248 -24.91 -6.41 -1.09
C HIS A 248 -23.58 -6.73 -0.38
N TYR A 249 -23.31 -6.08 0.74
CA TYR A 249 -22.15 -6.38 1.58
C TYR A 249 -22.51 -6.10 3.04
N LEU A 250 -21.74 -6.66 3.97
CA LEU A 250 -21.94 -6.42 5.40
C LEU A 250 -20.78 -5.60 5.95
N THR A 251 -21.05 -4.89 7.05
CA THR A 251 -20.06 -4.07 7.72
C THR A 251 -19.67 -4.58 9.10
N PHE A 252 -18.48 -4.18 9.55
CA PHE A 252 -17.99 -4.34 10.91
C PHE A 252 -17.23 -3.07 11.35
N ALA A 253 -17.24 -2.75 12.64
CA ALA A 253 -16.33 -1.75 13.22
C ALA A 253 -14.98 -2.41 13.58
N ASP A 254 -13.88 -1.66 13.61
CA ASP A 254 -12.50 -2.16 13.76
C ASP A 254 -12.32 -3.21 14.88
N ALA A 255 -12.95 -3.02 16.05
CA ALA A 255 -12.84 -3.92 17.20
C ALA A 255 -13.83 -5.09 17.20
N GLN A 256 -14.70 -5.17 16.18
CA GLN A 256 -15.80 -6.13 16.10
C GLN A 256 -15.61 -7.18 15.01
N LEU A 257 -14.49 -7.17 14.28
CA LEU A 257 -14.25 -8.14 13.21
C LEU A 257 -14.41 -9.59 13.71
N GLY A 258 -13.83 -9.92 14.87
CA GLY A 258 -13.92 -11.28 15.44
C GLY A 258 -15.36 -11.71 15.73
N GLU A 259 -16.13 -10.88 16.46
CA GLU A 259 -17.55 -11.15 16.77
C GLU A 259 -18.39 -11.31 15.50
N ARG A 260 -18.16 -10.46 14.49
CA ARG A 260 -18.88 -10.52 13.21
C ARG A 260 -18.54 -11.78 12.42
N LEU A 261 -17.29 -12.23 12.44
CA LEU A 261 -16.92 -13.51 11.83
C LEU A 261 -17.61 -14.68 12.52
N ASP A 262 -17.65 -14.67 13.86
CA ASP A 262 -18.31 -15.72 14.66
C ASP A 262 -19.81 -15.83 14.39
N GLU A 263 -20.47 -14.71 14.09
CA GLU A 263 -21.87 -14.68 13.71
C GLU A 263 -22.11 -15.14 12.26
N LEU A 264 -21.22 -14.75 11.33
CA LEU A 264 -21.51 -14.81 9.90
C LEU A 264 -21.02 -16.09 9.21
N VAL A 265 -19.95 -16.72 9.71
CA VAL A 265 -19.39 -17.93 9.07
C VAL A 265 -20.44 -19.05 9.09
N GLY A 266 -20.77 -19.56 7.89
CA GLY A 266 -21.81 -20.59 7.71
C GLY A 266 -23.26 -20.08 7.88
N SER A 267 -23.46 -18.78 8.11
CA SER A 267 -24.80 -18.21 8.27
C SER A 267 -25.55 -18.10 6.95
N ARG A 268 -26.88 -18.27 7.00
CA ARG A 268 -27.75 -18.02 5.85
C ARG A 268 -27.73 -16.53 5.43
N THR A 269 -27.61 -15.62 6.39
CA THR A 269 -27.53 -14.18 6.13
C THR A 269 -26.35 -13.85 5.22
N ALA A 270 -25.17 -14.42 5.49
CA ALA A 270 -23.99 -14.21 4.65
C ALA A 270 -24.21 -14.69 3.21
N ALA A 271 -24.77 -15.90 3.04
CA ALA A 271 -25.08 -16.47 1.73
C ALA A 271 -26.13 -15.63 0.96
N ASP A 272 -27.18 -15.16 1.64
CA ASP A 272 -28.23 -14.36 1.02
C ASP A 272 -27.72 -12.99 0.55
N VAL A 273 -26.83 -12.34 1.31
CA VAL A 273 -26.19 -11.07 0.93
C VAL A 273 -25.20 -11.27 -0.22
N ALA A 274 -24.37 -12.30 -0.17
CA ALA A 274 -23.43 -12.62 -1.25
C ALA A 274 -24.15 -12.87 -2.59
N ARG A 275 -25.26 -13.61 -2.56
CA ARG A 275 -26.09 -13.86 -3.74
C ARG A 275 -26.65 -12.56 -4.33
N ARG A 276 -27.17 -11.65 -3.51
CA ARG A 276 -27.69 -10.36 -4.00
C ARG A 276 -26.59 -9.51 -4.64
N ALA A 277 -25.38 -9.53 -4.08
CA ALA A 277 -24.23 -8.87 -4.69
C ALA A 277 -23.87 -9.45 -6.05
N HIS A 278 -23.84 -10.78 -6.17
CA HIS A 278 -23.63 -11.45 -7.46
C HIS A 278 -24.71 -11.05 -8.47
N GLU A 279 -25.99 -11.09 -8.08
CA GLU A 279 -27.13 -10.69 -8.91
C GLU A 279 -27.02 -9.23 -9.38
N LEU A 280 -26.66 -8.31 -8.47
CA LEU A 280 -26.44 -6.90 -8.82
C LEU A 280 -25.29 -6.76 -9.82
N VAL A 281 -24.14 -7.40 -9.57
CA VAL A 281 -22.98 -7.35 -10.49
C VAL A 281 -23.36 -7.90 -11.85
N ALA A 282 -23.99 -9.07 -11.92
CA ALA A 282 -24.46 -9.67 -13.16
C ALA A 282 -25.44 -8.77 -13.94
N SER A 283 -26.17 -7.87 -13.26
CA SER A 283 -27.06 -6.90 -13.90
C SER A 283 -26.36 -5.65 -14.46
N MET A 284 -25.05 -5.51 -14.23
CA MET A 284 -24.24 -4.40 -14.76
C MET A 284 -23.02 -4.93 -15.54
N PRO A 285 -23.20 -5.46 -16.76
CA PRO A 285 -22.07 -5.92 -17.60
C PRO A 285 -21.02 -4.83 -17.79
N LEU A 286 -19.74 -5.20 -17.73
CA LEU A 286 -18.64 -4.23 -17.93
C LEU A 286 -18.75 -3.58 -19.31
N ALA A 287 -19.06 -4.35 -20.36
CA ALA A 287 -19.19 -3.86 -21.74
C ALA A 287 -20.19 -2.71 -21.87
N GLU A 288 -21.35 -2.79 -21.21
CA GLU A 288 -22.37 -1.73 -21.23
C GLU A 288 -21.93 -0.47 -20.49
N ASN A 289 -21.03 -0.60 -19.51
CA ASN A 289 -20.53 0.51 -18.71
C ASN A 289 -19.33 1.24 -19.35
N LEU A 290 -18.84 0.81 -20.51
CA LEU A 290 -17.69 1.42 -21.19
C LEU A 290 -18.06 2.58 -22.13
N GLU A 291 -19.34 2.89 -22.33
CA GLU A 291 -19.77 3.99 -23.21
C GLU A 291 -19.04 5.32 -22.93
N PRO A 292 -18.90 5.79 -21.66
CA PRO A 292 -18.19 7.04 -21.39
C PRO A 292 -16.71 7.02 -21.82
N LEU A 293 -16.03 5.87 -21.63
CA LEU A 293 -14.64 5.69 -22.05
C LEU A 293 -14.51 5.73 -23.58
N ILE A 294 -15.39 5.01 -24.28
CA ILE A 294 -15.42 4.94 -25.74
C ILE A 294 -15.72 6.32 -26.35
N ALA A 295 -16.73 7.02 -25.82
CA ALA A 295 -17.10 8.35 -26.27
C ALA A 295 -15.93 9.34 -26.11
N ARG A 296 -15.30 9.35 -24.93
CA ARG A 296 -14.13 10.21 -24.67
C ARG A 296 -12.95 9.89 -25.59
N ALA A 297 -12.69 8.60 -25.85
CA ALA A 297 -11.64 8.20 -26.77
C ALA A 297 -11.95 8.65 -28.21
N GLY A 298 -13.22 8.56 -28.64
CA GLY A 298 -13.67 9.09 -29.94
C GLY A 298 -13.44 10.59 -30.11
N GLU A 299 -13.76 11.38 -29.08
CA GLU A 299 -13.50 12.84 -29.07
C GLU A 299 -12.00 13.13 -29.21
N ILE A 300 -11.15 12.41 -28.49
CA ILE A 300 -9.69 12.55 -28.58
C ILE A 300 -9.18 12.27 -29.99
N VAL A 301 -9.69 11.24 -30.67
CA VAL A 301 -9.29 10.91 -32.04
C VAL A 301 -9.61 12.04 -33.00
N ILE A 302 -10.79 12.66 -32.86
CA ILE A 302 -11.26 13.76 -33.70
C ILE A 302 -10.43 15.03 -33.46
N ASP A 303 -10.17 15.35 -32.20
CA ASP A 303 -9.59 16.65 -31.83
C ASP A 303 -8.06 16.67 -31.86
N ARG A 304 -7.40 15.50 -31.84
CA ARG A 304 -5.95 15.40 -31.61
C ARG A 304 -5.28 14.57 -32.70
N SER A 305 -4.20 15.11 -33.26
CA SER A 305 -3.33 14.38 -34.20
C SER A 305 -2.54 13.28 -33.47
N PRO A 306 -2.35 12.11 -34.10
CA PRO A 306 -1.50 11.04 -33.55
C PRO A 306 -0.04 11.52 -33.43
N PRO A 307 0.71 11.02 -32.43
CA PRO A 307 2.17 11.14 -32.44
C PRO A 307 2.76 10.31 -33.59
N THR A 308 3.99 10.60 -34.00
CA THR A 308 4.68 9.81 -35.05
C THR A 308 5.14 8.46 -34.52
N ALA A 309 5.53 8.41 -33.24
CA ALA A 309 5.97 7.22 -32.53
C ALA A 309 5.74 7.42 -31.03
N ILE A 310 5.76 6.33 -30.28
CA ILE A 310 5.76 6.34 -28.81
C ILE A 310 7.13 5.90 -28.29
N PRO A 311 7.60 6.45 -27.15
CA PRO A 311 8.93 6.11 -26.63
C PRO A 311 8.97 4.65 -26.21
N ALA A 312 10.12 4.02 -26.41
CA ALA A 312 10.39 2.69 -25.87
C ALA A 312 10.37 2.70 -24.33
N ARG A 313 10.15 1.53 -23.74
CA ARG A 313 10.29 1.34 -22.31
C ARG A 313 11.70 1.71 -21.84
N ALA A 314 11.81 2.29 -20.66
CA ALA A 314 13.11 2.69 -20.12
C ALA A 314 13.81 1.54 -19.38
N ARG A 315 13.05 0.54 -18.89
CA ARG A 315 13.60 -0.55 -18.08
C ARG A 315 13.71 -1.87 -18.82
N SER A 316 14.89 -2.48 -18.72
CA SER A 316 15.14 -3.87 -19.13
C SER A 316 14.96 -4.89 -18.01
N GLU A 317 14.91 -4.46 -16.74
CA GLU A 317 14.82 -5.34 -15.56
C GLU A 317 13.81 -4.83 -14.51
N PRO A 318 13.21 -5.72 -13.70
CA PRO A 318 12.35 -5.33 -12.58
C PRO A 318 13.08 -4.45 -11.57
N ILE A 319 12.33 -3.60 -10.85
CA ILE A 319 12.82 -3.07 -9.57
C ILE A 319 12.97 -4.27 -8.63
N GLY A 320 14.21 -4.55 -8.21
CA GLY A 320 14.50 -5.69 -7.36
C GLY A 320 14.41 -5.33 -5.87
N ARG A 321 13.76 -6.20 -5.08
CA ARG A 321 13.59 -6.14 -3.61
C ARG A 321 14.85 -5.86 -2.79
N THR A 322 16.02 -5.97 -3.40
CA THR A 322 17.33 -5.86 -2.74
C THR A 322 18.06 -4.56 -3.05
N ARG A 323 17.48 -3.61 -3.80
CA ARG A 323 18.12 -2.30 -4.00
C ARG A 323 17.93 -1.39 -2.79
N VAL A 324 18.99 -1.28 -1.99
CA VAL A 324 19.32 -0.05 -1.28
C VAL A 324 19.65 0.99 -2.36
N ASP A 325 18.63 1.68 -2.88
CA ASP A 325 18.87 2.78 -3.81
C ASP A 325 19.60 3.91 -3.07
N PRO A 326 20.79 4.37 -3.50
CA PRO A 326 21.52 5.44 -2.81
C PRO A 326 20.81 6.81 -2.87
N SER A 327 19.66 6.93 -3.51
CA SER A 327 18.84 8.15 -3.45
C SER A 327 17.33 7.88 -3.53
N PRO A 328 16.65 7.93 -2.39
CA PRO A 328 15.24 8.27 -2.32
C PRO A 328 15.06 9.47 -1.37
N ILE A 329 15.54 10.66 -1.74
CA ILE A 329 15.19 11.89 -1.00
C ILE A 329 13.72 12.32 -1.26
N GLY A 330 12.98 11.66 -2.18
CA GLY A 330 11.67 12.14 -2.63
C GLY A 330 10.46 11.24 -2.46
N SER A 331 10.60 9.94 -2.19
CA SER A 331 9.46 9.02 -2.24
C SER A 331 9.35 8.20 -0.96
N TRP A 332 8.14 8.19 -0.40
CA TRP A 332 7.68 7.39 0.76
C TRP A 332 7.87 8.00 2.15
N ARG A 333 7.04 8.99 2.46
CA ARG A 333 6.60 9.26 3.83
C ARG A 333 5.18 8.72 4.02
N PRO A 334 4.93 7.74 4.90
CA PRO A 334 3.60 7.51 5.44
C PRO A 334 3.17 8.71 6.28
N SER A 335 1.90 9.12 6.23
CA SER A 335 1.35 10.08 7.19
C SER A 335 1.25 9.40 8.56
N LEU A 336 2.11 9.86 9.47
CA LEU A 336 2.37 9.35 10.81
C LEU A 336 1.23 9.58 11.83
N ALA A 337 0.06 10.08 11.42
CA ALA A 337 -0.95 10.64 12.32
C ALA A 337 -2.01 9.64 12.85
N GLY A 338 -2.17 8.47 12.21
CA GLY A 338 -3.26 7.53 12.53
C GLY A 338 -2.88 6.43 13.52
N ALA A 339 -1.76 5.73 13.30
CA ALA A 339 -1.50 4.46 13.97
C ALA A 339 -0.86 4.55 15.38
N LEU A 340 -0.36 5.72 15.79
CA LEU A 340 0.35 5.87 17.07
C LEU A 340 0.07 7.23 17.73
N ARG A 341 -1.21 7.57 17.99
CA ARG A 341 -1.56 8.64 18.96
C ARG A 341 -1.33 8.22 20.42
N ASN A 342 -0.23 7.53 20.71
CA ASN A 342 0.25 7.41 22.08
C ASN A 342 1.37 8.42 22.26
N ARG A 343 1.04 9.52 22.96
CA ARG A 343 2.01 10.53 23.39
C ARG A 343 3.15 9.83 24.13
N LEU A 344 4.40 10.08 23.70
CA LEU A 344 5.57 9.67 24.48
C LEU A 344 5.49 10.38 25.85
N ARG A 345 5.50 9.58 26.92
CA ARG A 345 5.49 10.04 28.31
C ARG A 345 6.88 9.94 28.90
N ALA A 346 7.05 10.58 30.06
CA ALA A 346 8.29 10.51 30.83
C ALA A 346 8.81 9.09 31.12
N SER A 347 7.93 8.09 31.15
CA SER A 347 8.22 6.68 31.37
C SER A 347 8.72 5.94 30.12
N ASP A 348 8.70 6.57 28.95
CA ASP A 348 9.04 5.98 27.65
C ASP A 348 10.53 6.16 27.29
N VAL A 349 11.36 6.48 28.27
CA VAL A 349 12.82 6.59 28.12
C VAL A 349 13.49 5.28 28.53
N ILE A 350 14.24 4.67 27.62
CA ILE A 350 15.21 3.61 27.93
C ILE A 350 16.56 4.32 28.09
N ALA A 351 17.07 4.44 29.32
CA ALA A 351 18.37 5.07 29.60
C ALA A 351 19.12 4.27 30.67
N PRO A 352 20.47 4.40 30.75
CA PRO A 352 21.23 3.91 31.90
C PRO A 352 20.70 4.48 33.21
N ALA A 353 20.74 3.69 34.28
CA ALA A 353 20.36 4.15 35.61
C ALA A 353 21.21 5.38 36.01
N GLY A 354 20.54 6.45 36.47
CA GLY A 354 21.20 7.68 36.89
C GLY A 354 21.59 8.66 35.78
N ALA A 355 21.18 8.41 34.52
CA ALA A 355 21.43 9.34 33.42
C ALA A 355 20.77 10.71 33.65
N ARG A 356 21.49 11.79 33.31
CA ARG A 356 21.00 13.18 33.40
C ARG A 356 20.86 13.81 32.01
N TRP A 357 19.89 14.70 31.85
CA TRP A 357 19.70 15.47 30.61
C TRP A 357 20.58 16.73 30.65
N ARG A 358 21.40 16.99 29.63
CA ARG A 358 22.10 18.29 29.49
C ARG A 358 21.19 19.38 28.91
N VAL A 359 20.24 18.98 28.08
CA VAL A 359 19.20 19.86 27.54
C VAL A 359 17.99 19.87 28.47
N ASN A 360 17.22 20.96 28.48
CA ASN A 360 15.98 20.99 29.25
C ASN A 360 15.02 19.94 28.67
N ARG A 361 14.59 19.02 29.54
CA ARG A 361 13.65 17.95 29.23
C ARG A 361 12.37 18.47 28.59
N ALA A 362 11.82 19.58 29.09
CA ALA A 362 10.60 20.18 28.57
C ALA A 362 10.78 20.66 27.12
N ASP A 363 11.98 21.10 26.74
CA ASP A 363 12.27 21.53 25.37
C ASP A 363 12.34 20.35 24.41
N VAL A 364 12.85 19.20 24.89
CA VAL A 364 12.83 17.95 24.13
C VAL A 364 11.40 17.45 23.96
N GLU A 365 10.62 17.39 25.04
CA GLU A 365 9.22 16.96 25.02
C GLU A 365 8.34 17.88 24.16
N ALA A 366 8.53 19.20 24.24
CA ALA A 366 7.79 20.18 23.45
C ALA A 366 8.07 20.07 21.94
N ARG A 367 9.32 19.73 21.60
CA ARG A 367 9.72 19.49 20.22
C ARG A 367 9.12 18.17 19.71
N MET A 368 9.08 17.12 20.53
CA MET A 368 8.58 15.80 20.14
C MET A 368 7.06 15.68 19.99
N HIS A 369 6.30 16.78 20.06
CA HIS A 369 4.83 16.78 20.12
C HIS A 369 4.12 16.07 18.95
N ASP A 370 4.77 15.89 17.80
CA ASP A 370 4.12 15.43 16.57
C ASP A 370 4.80 14.21 15.87
N VAL A 371 5.74 13.51 16.52
CA VAL A 371 6.51 12.44 15.87
C VAL A 371 6.59 11.17 16.73
N PRO A 372 6.01 10.02 16.33
CA PRO A 372 6.46 8.72 16.82
C PRO A 372 7.89 8.51 16.31
N ALA A 373 8.86 8.77 17.17
CA ALA A 373 10.28 8.64 16.88
C ALA A 373 10.92 7.57 17.76
N ILE A 374 11.85 6.79 17.20
CA ILE A 374 13.02 6.31 17.93
C ILE A 374 14.01 7.47 17.91
N ALA A 375 14.14 8.18 19.03
CA ALA A 375 15.20 9.17 19.16
C ALA A 375 16.34 8.56 19.95
N VAL A 376 17.52 8.53 19.33
CA VAL A 376 18.69 7.86 19.90
C VAL A 376 19.62 8.90 20.50
N GLY A 377 19.92 8.78 21.79
CA GLY A 377 20.71 9.77 22.48
C GLY A 377 22.20 9.44 22.52
N ALA A 378 23.07 10.34 22.07
CA ALA A 378 24.49 10.25 22.38
C ALA A 378 24.68 10.46 23.88
N SER A 379 25.40 9.54 24.52
CA SER A 379 25.70 9.60 25.95
C SER A 379 27.15 10.02 26.15
N GLY A 380 27.36 11.26 26.59
CA GLY A 380 28.64 11.67 27.17
C GLY A 380 28.70 11.37 28.67
N ARG A 381 29.76 11.81 29.34
CA ARG A 381 29.83 11.81 30.81
C ARG A 381 29.89 13.23 31.36
N GLY A 382 29.17 13.48 32.46
CA GLY A 382 29.31 14.70 33.24
C GLY A 382 30.63 14.74 34.01
N PRO A 383 30.97 15.88 34.65
CA PRO A 383 32.17 16.00 35.48
C PRO A 383 32.24 14.99 36.64
N ASP A 384 31.09 14.46 37.06
CA ASP A 384 30.95 13.43 38.09
C ASP A 384 30.94 11.99 37.53
N GLY A 385 31.22 11.82 36.23
CA GLY A 385 31.24 10.53 35.55
C GLY A 385 29.86 9.95 35.23
N ALA A 386 28.76 10.63 35.60
CA ALA A 386 27.40 10.19 35.29
C ALA A 386 27.12 10.30 33.79
N ALA A 387 26.36 9.35 33.23
CA ALA A 387 25.94 9.43 31.83
C ALA A 387 25.08 10.68 31.61
N THR A 388 25.42 11.47 30.60
CA THR A 388 24.67 12.67 30.22
C THR A 388 24.16 12.55 28.80
N LEU A 389 22.90 12.91 28.57
CA LEU A 389 22.35 12.97 27.23
C LEU A 389 22.76 14.26 26.54
N GLU A 390 23.54 14.15 25.46
CA GLU A 390 24.11 15.31 24.75
C GLU A 390 23.26 15.79 23.57
N GLY A 391 22.46 14.90 22.97
CA GLY A 391 21.58 15.24 21.85
C GLY A 391 20.73 14.07 21.40
N LEU A 392 19.85 14.30 20.43
CA LEU A 392 19.06 13.28 19.76
C LEU A 392 19.60 13.08 18.35
N TRP A 393 19.76 11.81 17.97
CA TRP A 393 20.29 11.38 16.69
C TRP A 393 19.24 10.59 15.92
N PRO A 394 19.26 10.66 14.58
CA PRO A 394 18.40 9.84 13.75
C PRO A 394 18.73 8.36 13.95
N TRP A 395 17.71 7.51 14.05
CA TRP A 395 17.91 6.06 14.03
C TRP A 395 18.34 5.60 12.63
N GLU A 396 19.40 4.81 12.57
CA GLU A 396 20.03 4.36 11.32
C GLU A 396 20.15 2.83 11.34
N PRO A 397 19.21 2.09 10.71
CA PRO A 397 19.16 0.62 10.77
C PRO A 397 20.45 -0.05 10.30
N TRP A 398 21.07 0.50 9.25
CA TRP A 398 22.29 -0.02 8.66
C TRP A 398 23.46 -0.11 9.66
N ARG A 399 23.48 0.70 10.72
CA ARG A 399 24.54 0.64 11.74
C ARG A 399 24.53 -0.68 12.50
N LEU A 400 23.35 -1.18 12.85
CA LEU A 400 23.21 -2.44 13.58
C LEU A 400 23.79 -3.62 12.79
N GLU A 401 23.59 -3.61 11.47
CA GLU A 401 24.15 -4.63 10.58
C GLU A 401 25.68 -4.64 10.55
N HIS A 402 26.31 -3.52 10.91
CA HIS A 402 27.77 -3.38 10.96
C HIS A 402 28.30 -3.46 12.41
N GLY A 403 27.49 -3.97 13.35
CA GLY A 403 27.85 -4.09 14.76
C GLY A 403 27.96 -2.74 15.48
N GLN A 404 27.36 -1.70 14.92
CA GLN A 404 27.34 -0.36 15.47
C GLN A 404 25.95 -0.01 16.03
N HIS A 405 25.91 0.81 17.07
CA HIS A 405 24.67 1.40 17.56
C HIS A 405 24.91 2.87 17.88
N LEU A 406 23.89 3.68 17.66
CA LEU A 406 23.86 5.02 18.22
C LEU A 406 23.38 4.84 19.67
N GLY A 407 24.11 5.37 20.64
CA GLY A 407 23.60 5.67 21.98
C GLY A 407 23.10 4.52 22.88
N ARG A 408 23.35 4.63 24.19
CA ARG A 408 22.72 3.75 25.19
C ARG A 408 21.32 4.21 25.63
N THR A 409 20.87 5.35 25.11
CA THR A 409 19.61 5.98 25.49
C THR A 409 18.69 6.07 24.28
N MET A 410 17.43 5.74 24.48
CA MET A 410 16.43 5.72 23.42
C MET A 410 15.05 6.11 23.97
N LEU A 411 14.35 7.00 23.26
CA LEU A 411 12.96 7.34 23.53
C LEU A 411 12.05 6.46 22.67
N VAL A 412 11.22 5.62 23.30
CA VAL A 412 10.27 4.72 22.62
C VAL A 412 9.04 4.45 23.47
N THR A 413 7.88 4.26 22.83
CA THR A 413 6.66 3.89 23.57
C THR A 413 6.85 2.59 24.35
N GLN A 414 6.24 2.51 25.54
CA GLN A 414 6.26 1.29 26.35
C GLN A 414 5.75 0.06 25.58
N SER A 415 4.77 0.22 24.70
CA SER A 415 4.24 -0.86 23.86
C SER A 415 5.30 -1.41 22.90
N LEU A 416 6.07 -0.54 22.24
CA LEU A 416 7.16 -0.94 21.36
C LEU A 416 8.26 -1.67 22.13
N ARG A 417 8.62 -1.16 23.32
CA ARG A 417 9.59 -1.84 24.20
C ARG A 417 9.14 -3.26 24.56
N ARG A 418 7.88 -3.43 25.00
CA ARG A 418 7.34 -4.75 25.36
C ARG A 418 7.24 -5.68 24.15
N ALA A 419 6.94 -5.15 22.96
CA ALA A 419 6.93 -5.94 21.73
C ALA A 419 8.33 -6.47 21.41
N ALA A 420 9.36 -5.62 21.44
CA ALA A 420 10.74 -6.02 21.21
C ALA A 420 11.24 -7.06 22.23
N GLN A 421 10.95 -6.86 23.51
CA GLN A 421 11.33 -7.82 24.57
C GLN A 421 10.66 -9.19 24.40
N ARG A 422 9.39 -9.22 23.99
CA ARG A 422 8.68 -10.49 23.73
C ARG A 422 9.20 -11.18 22.49
N TRP A 423 9.50 -10.43 21.44
CA TRP A 423 10.00 -10.98 20.19
C TRP A 423 11.39 -11.61 20.34
N LEU A 424 12.27 -10.96 21.09
CA LEU A 424 13.62 -11.45 21.40
C LEU A 424 13.68 -12.27 22.69
N ALA A 425 12.54 -12.78 23.17
CA ALA A 425 12.50 -13.57 24.39
C ALA A 425 13.39 -14.82 24.24
N GLY A 426 14.42 -14.93 25.09
CA GLY A 426 15.41 -16.01 25.05
C GLY A 426 16.81 -15.58 24.62
N GLU A 427 16.97 -14.38 24.06
CA GLU A 427 18.28 -13.82 23.76
C GLU A 427 18.98 -13.31 25.04
N PRO A 428 20.17 -13.81 25.42
CA PRO A 428 20.80 -13.50 26.72
C PRO A 428 21.14 -12.01 26.93
N TRP A 429 21.23 -11.25 25.84
CA TRP A 429 21.65 -9.85 25.85
C TRP A 429 20.48 -8.86 25.98
N VAL A 430 19.23 -9.29 25.79
CA VAL A 430 18.06 -8.39 25.70
C VAL A 430 17.85 -7.58 26.98
N GLU A 431 18.00 -8.20 28.14
CA GLU A 431 17.88 -7.50 29.44
C GLU A 431 19.04 -6.53 29.68
N SER A 432 20.22 -6.83 29.14
CA SER A 432 21.43 -6.01 29.28
C SER A 432 21.48 -4.84 28.28
N PHE A 433 20.85 -5.00 27.11
CA PHE A 433 20.85 -4.02 26.02
C PHE A 433 19.44 -3.77 25.47
N PRO A 434 18.50 -3.25 26.29
CA PRO A 434 17.11 -3.05 25.88
C PRO A 434 16.96 -2.04 24.73
N HIS A 435 17.90 -1.10 24.57
CA HIS A 435 17.94 -0.18 23.44
C HIS A 435 18.29 -0.90 22.13
N VAL A 436 19.31 -1.79 22.16
CA VAL A 436 19.67 -2.63 21.01
C VAL A 436 18.52 -3.58 20.66
N ALA A 437 17.80 -4.12 21.65
CA ALA A 437 16.68 -5.03 21.42
C ALA A 437 15.56 -4.35 20.63
N VAL A 438 15.21 -3.11 21.00
CA VAL A 438 14.19 -2.34 20.27
C VAL A 438 14.69 -1.90 18.90
N GLN A 439 15.94 -1.45 18.76
CA GLN A 439 16.48 -1.09 17.46
C GLN A 439 16.56 -2.32 16.52
N THR A 440 16.88 -3.51 17.04
CA THR A 440 16.92 -4.77 16.28
C THR A 440 15.51 -5.19 15.86
N PHE A 441 14.54 -5.16 16.77
CA PHE A 441 13.12 -5.39 16.45
C PHE A 441 12.62 -4.42 15.38
N ALA A 442 12.93 -3.13 15.52
CA ALA A 442 12.54 -2.12 14.56
C ALA A 442 13.16 -2.36 13.18
N ALA A 443 14.44 -2.73 13.11
CA ALA A 443 15.12 -3.02 11.86
C ALA A 443 14.55 -4.28 11.19
N ALA A 444 14.37 -5.37 11.93
CA ALA A 444 13.83 -6.64 11.42
C ALA A 444 12.38 -6.51 10.89
N HIS A 445 11.61 -5.57 11.41
CA HIS A 445 10.22 -5.32 11.01
C HIS A 445 10.04 -4.08 10.12
N GLY A 446 11.14 -3.50 9.60
CA GLY A 446 11.08 -2.35 8.70
C GLY A 446 10.40 -1.11 9.29
N LEU A 447 10.46 -0.94 10.61
CA LEU A 447 9.81 0.18 11.30
C LEU A 447 10.58 1.48 11.06
N ASN A 448 10.30 2.21 9.99
CA ASN A 448 10.95 3.50 9.73
C ASN A 448 10.35 4.62 10.61
N PHE A 449 11.16 5.17 11.50
CA PHE A 449 10.80 6.33 12.33
C PHE A 449 11.25 7.62 11.64
N ALA A 450 10.44 8.68 11.70
CA ALA A 450 10.82 9.96 11.09
C ALA A 450 12.09 10.53 11.74
N HIS A 451 13.09 10.85 10.91
CA HIS A 451 14.34 11.47 11.33
C HIS A 451 14.09 12.90 11.83
N TRP A 452 14.76 13.29 12.91
CA TRP A 452 14.90 14.71 13.25
C TRP A 452 16.10 15.28 12.48
N PRO A 453 15.93 16.21 11.53
CA PRO A 453 17.01 16.69 10.66
C PRO A 453 17.96 17.69 11.33
N ALA A 454 17.90 17.86 12.64
CA ALA A 454 18.72 18.80 13.38
C ALA A 454 19.15 18.17 14.71
N PRO A 455 20.44 17.96 14.96
CA PRO A 455 20.88 17.66 16.31
C PRO A 455 20.45 18.82 17.21
N VAL A 456 19.94 18.52 18.40
CA VAL A 456 19.53 19.54 19.39
C VAL A 456 20.74 20.41 19.83
N VAL A 457 21.95 20.06 19.41
CA VAL A 457 23.20 20.79 19.60
C VAL A 457 24.00 20.78 18.30
N ASP A 458 24.50 21.95 17.87
CA ASP A 458 25.36 22.09 16.70
C ASP A 458 26.74 21.46 17.03
N LEU A 459 27.03 20.29 16.46
CA LEU A 459 28.25 19.53 16.69
C LEU A 459 28.80 19.03 15.35
N ALA A 460 29.20 19.97 14.50
CA ALA A 460 29.83 19.68 13.21
C ALA A 460 31.23 19.02 13.33
N GLU A 461 31.77 18.83 14.55
CA GLU A 461 33.17 18.41 14.74
C GLU A 461 33.38 17.19 15.66
N THR A 462 32.34 16.47 16.08
CA THR A 462 32.52 15.30 16.97
C THR A 462 32.83 14.04 16.15
N PRO A 463 34.02 13.43 16.27
CA PRO A 463 34.33 12.16 15.61
C PRO A 463 33.45 11.02 16.15
N ALA A 464 33.16 10.03 15.30
CA ALA A 464 32.41 8.84 15.69
C ALA A 464 33.08 8.15 16.91
N GLU A 465 32.33 8.01 18.01
CA GLU A 465 32.90 7.52 19.26
C GLU A 465 33.24 6.02 19.24
N PRO A 466 34.36 5.59 19.86
CA PRO A 466 34.73 4.18 20.05
C PRO A 466 33.68 3.34 20.80
N GLU A 467 32.79 3.96 21.59
CA GLU A 467 31.77 3.27 22.39
C GLU A 467 30.53 2.82 21.60
N ALA A 468 30.45 3.17 20.30
CA ALA A 468 29.36 2.76 19.41
C ALA A 468 29.50 1.29 18.94
N GLN A 469 30.61 0.62 19.23
CA GLN A 469 30.80 -0.79 18.89
C GLN A 469 30.07 -1.70 19.89
N LEU A 470 29.19 -2.56 19.38
CA LEU A 470 28.58 -3.62 20.17
C LEU A 470 29.65 -4.64 20.57
N ARG A 471 29.41 -5.36 21.67
CA ARG A 471 30.23 -6.53 21.99
C ARG A 471 30.18 -7.50 20.80
N PRO A 472 31.30 -8.16 20.43
CA PRO A 472 31.35 -9.02 19.25
C PRO A 472 30.27 -10.11 19.22
N ASP A 473 29.95 -10.69 20.38
CA ASP A 473 28.91 -11.72 20.50
C ASP A 473 27.49 -11.16 20.29
N VAL A 474 27.22 -9.95 20.78
CA VAL A 474 25.93 -9.27 20.57
C VAL A 474 25.82 -8.82 19.10
N ALA A 475 26.88 -8.26 18.53
CA ALA A 475 26.94 -7.87 17.12
C ALA A 475 26.66 -9.06 16.20
N ALA A 476 27.30 -10.21 16.45
CA ALA A 476 27.10 -11.43 15.68
C ALA A 476 25.65 -11.93 15.78
N ARG A 477 25.03 -11.89 16.98
CA ARG A 477 23.62 -12.26 17.17
C ARG A 477 22.65 -11.32 16.45
N VAL A 478 22.84 -10.01 16.61
CA VAL A 478 22.03 -8.99 15.90
C VAL A 478 22.14 -9.18 14.39
N THR A 479 23.35 -9.39 13.87
CA THR A 479 23.56 -9.64 12.44
C THR A 479 22.83 -10.90 11.97
N ALA A 480 22.91 -12.00 12.71
CA ALA A 480 22.21 -13.24 12.38
C ALA A 480 20.68 -13.09 12.39
N ILE A 481 20.15 -12.22 13.26
CA ILE A 481 18.70 -11.92 13.31
C ILE A 481 18.27 -11.05 12.11
N LEU A 482 19.09 -10.07 11.73
CA LEU A 482 18.77 -9.14 10.62
C LEU A 482 19.04 -9.75 9.24
N ARG A 483 19.94 -10.74 9.16
CA ARG A 483 20.34 -11.43 7.93
C ARG A 483 20.12 -12.94 8.12
N PRO A 484 18.86 -13.40 8.08
CA PRO A 484 18.52 -14.82 8.27
C PRO A 484 19.12 -15.72 7.19
#